data_AF-A0A1J4UH45-F1
#
_entry.id   AF-A0A1J4UH45-F1
#
_cell.length_a   1.000
_cell.length_b   1.000
_cell.length_c   1.000
_cell.angle_alpha   90.00
_cell.angle_beta   90.00
_cell.angle_gamma   90.00
#
_symmetry.space_group_name_H-M   'P 1'
#
loop_
_entity.id
_entity.type
_entity.pdbx_description
1 polymer ?
#
loop_
_entity_poly.entity_id
_entity_poly.type
_entity_poly.pdbx_seq_one_letter_code
_entity_poly.pdbx_strand_id
1 'polypeptide(L)'
;MLKLAERPRKREPYEEFAREDFKRDDYRDDHQKHADSQYKPYEQKYEEPKSNLTGTIKHWFRKVMELILFPFFWLGGTLVVLLDFLIMKPARWIYEEINSFCYHLAKGIEHATNALWALFKILIFLAVAYGVLTYLYSSDILPKLADSVGGFWTSFYSYKNCNIRINELNGDIQDIIINHNECSTNKPWYCNDGNLIKKPNVCGCGGGYRSNGTDCIWNITCTDGTFSGECSKNKPYYCNNGGQLLPNSERCGCSNDYMQDDNDCKKIQRCEDGTIYGECTLEKPFYCLSGTLIEKASECGCPSDLINSGERCISKFEYGPINRTFTWGANPTSPLSIILYTGIYDYYAEQPKSYSYYGQLASNWETEYWNMFISEPIQDETLISIVDYVKSNIGDEDEQARALLSFVASMPYDYTKMNDLTAQANYPYETLFLNRGVCMDKSLLGTALLKELGYGVALFEYEEEDHMAVGIKCPAQYALYGSDYCFVEVSRGPVHITKIPDEYYGGIILHSKPLIIPVSDGKTLESIEKDIDEIKQYDYWVLRTDELKEKMAQTYDTYAYNNYVYEYNSLIGKINEFNGISEEGS
;
A
#
# COMPACT_ATOMS: atom_id res chain seq x y z
N MET A 1 15.46 -3.94 -19.89
CA MET A 1 15.38 -3.73 -18.43
C MET A 1 14.40 -2.60 -18.18
N LEU A 2 13.53 -2.74 -17.18
CA LEU A 2 12.69 -1.65 -16.70
C LEU A 2 13.60 -0.59 -16.05
N LYS A 3 13.35 0.69 -16.36
CA LYS A 3 14.05 1.84 -15.78
C LYS A 3 13.02 2.72 -15.07
N LEU A 4 13.50 3.52 -14.12
CA LEU A 4 12.70 4.50 -13.40
C LEU A 4 13.24 5.90 -13.67
N ALA A 5 12.35 6.88 -13.79
CA ALA A 5 12.63 8.30 -13.81
C ALA A 5 11.85 8.96 -12.68
N GLU A 6 12.51 9.86 -11.96
CA GLU A 6 11.96 10.59 -10.82
C GLU A 6 12.45 12.03 -10.90
N ARG A 7 11.72 12.94 -10.25
CA ARG A 7 12.15 14.31 -9.99
C ARG A 7 12.58 14.42 -8.52
N PRO A 8 13.84 14.09 -8.17
CA PRO A 8 14.33 14.25 -6.81
C PRO A 8 14.46 15.73 -6.47
N ARG A 9 14.15 16.06 -5.23
CA ARG A 9 14.25 17.44 -4.76
C ARG A 9 15.69 17.92 -4.75
N LYS A 10 15.89 19.16 -5.20
CA LYS A 10 17.21 19.78 -5.29
C LYS A 10 17.31 20.81 -4.17
N ARG A 11 18.39 20.76 -3.39
CA ARG A 11 18.79 21.90 -2.57
C ARG A 11 19.86 22.65 -3.33
N GLU A 12 19.60 23.89 -3.72
CA GLU A 12 20.74 24.80 -3.85
C GLU A 12 21.27 25.11 -2.44
N PRO A 13 22.59 25.07 -2.21
CA PRO A 13 23.13 25.67 -1.01
C PRO A 13 22.78 27.15 -1.08
N TYR A 14 22.24 27.68 0.02
CA TYR A 14 22.17 29.13 0.25
C TYR A 14 23.61 29.64 0.41
N GLU A 15 24.37 29.62 -0.69
CA GLU A 15 25.58 30.42 -0.80
C GLU A 15 25.11 31.85 -0.95
N GLU A 16 25.62 32.68 -0.05
CA GLU A 16 25.54 34.13 -0.06
C GLU A 16 25.98 34.63 -1.44
N PHE A 17 25.05 34.68 -2.40
CA PHE A 17 25.27 35.34 -3.67
C PHE A 17 25.45 36.81 -3.34
N ALA A 18 26.73 37.19 -3.30
CA ALA A 18 27.16 38.57 -3.30
C ALA A 18 26.34 39.32 -4.36
N ARG A 19 25.81 40.47 -3.95
CA ARG A 19 25.23 41.47 -4.85
C ARG A 19 26.24 41.80 -5.93
N GLU A 20 26.19 41.09 -7.05
CA GLU A 20 26.68 41.56 -8.32
C GLU A 20 25.47 42.07 -9.09
N ASP A 21 25.53 43.34 -9.45
CA ASP A 21 24.52 44.10 -10.16
C ASP A 21 24.16 43.45 -11.50
N PHE A 22 23.25 42.47 -11.47
CA PHE A 22 22.55 42.04 -12.67
C PHE A 22 21.45 43.04 -12.94
N LYS A 23 21.64 43.79 -14.04
CA LYS A 23 20.70 44.76 -14.57
C LYS A 23 19.33 44.10 -14.76
N ARG A 24 18.39 44.59 -13.96
CA ARG A 24 16.95 44.29 -13.95
C ARG A 24 16.30 44.90 -15.20
N ASP A 25 16.65 44.42 -16.40
CA ASP A 25 16.18 44.99 -17.67
C ASP A 25 15.32 44.04 -18.53
N ASP A 26 15.09 42.77 -18.17
CA ASP A 26 14.34 41.82 -19.03
C ASP A 26 13.01 41.29 -18.48
N TYR A 27 12.60 41.66 -17.26
CA TYR A 27 11.34 41.17 -16.64
C TYR A 27 10.22 42.22 -16.58
N ARG A 28 10.43 43.40 -17.19
CA ARG A 28 9.52 44.55 -17.07
C ARG A 28 8.81 44.94 -18.37
N ASP A 29 9.07 44.23 -19.47
CA ASP A 29 8.79 44.76 -20.82
C ASP A 29 7.42 44.38 -21.44
N ASP A 30 6.57 43.62 -20.73
CA ASP A 30 5.20 43.33 -21.21
C ASP A 30 4.07 44.06 -20.45
N HIS A 31 4.35 44.74 -19.33
CA HIS A 31 3.32 45.47 -18.58
C HIS A 31 3.47 46.99 -18.49
N GLN A 32 4.33 47.63 -19.30
CA GLN A 32 4.51 49.08 -19.21
C GLN A 32 4.68 49.84 -20.55
N LYS A 33 4.07 49.38 -21.65
CA LYS A 33 3.95 50.25 -22.85
C LYS A 33 2.73 51.16 -22.76
N HIS A 34 2.68 52.02 -21.74
CA HIS A 34 1.98 53.31 -21.76
C HIS A 34 2.26 54.13 -20.48
N ALA A 35 3.53 54.37 -20.14
CA ALA A 35 3.95 55.56 -19.38
C ALA A 35 5.46 55.49 -19.17
N ASP A 36 6.24 55.98 -20.13
CA ASP A 36 7.63 56.34 -19.84
C ASP A 36 8.03 57.61 -20.58
N SER A 37 8.25 58.67 -19.81
CA SER A 37 9.27 59.65 -20.14
C SER A 37 9.82 60.23 -18.84
N GLN A 38 11.13 60.04 -18.68
CA GLN A 38 12.06 60.73 -17.78
C GLN A 38 12.25 60.14 -16.38
N TYR A 39 13.30 59.31 -16.22
CA TYR A 39 14.31 59.57 -15.19
C TYR A 39 15.64 58.86 -15.48
N LYS A 40 16.75 59.54 -15.17
CA LYS A 40 18.12 58.99 -15.08
C LYS A 40 18.58 59.09 -13.61
N PRO A 41 19.35 58.15 -13.06
CA PRO A 41 19.76 58.21 -11.66
C PRO A 41 21.02 59.07 -11.48
N TYR A 42 21.11 59.77 -10.34
CA TYR A 42 22.28 60.51 -9.87
C TYR A 42 22.70 59.94 -8.51
N GLU A 43 23.93 59.44 -8.41
CA GLU A 43 24.55 59.01 -7.15
C GLU A 43 25.04 60.21 -6.34
N GLN A 44 24.78 60.23 -5.03
CA GLN A 44 25.52 61.11 -4.13
C GLN A 44 25.78 60.47 -2.76
N LYS A 45 27.08 60.32 -2.45
CA LYS A 45 27.65 60.03 -1.13
C LYS A 45 27.26 61.10 -0.10
N TYR A 46 26.90 60.69 1.10
CA TYR A 46 26.83 61.58 2.28
C TYR A 46 27.65 61.02 3.45
N GLU A 47 28.43 61.93 4.06
CA GLU A 47 29.23 61.75 5.27
C GLU A 47 28.39 61.93 6.55
N GLU A 48 28.74 61.20 7.61
CA GLU A 48 28.11 61.26 8.94
C GLU A 48 28.48 62.50 9.77
N PRO A 49 27.62 62.93 10.70
CA PRO A 49 28.05 63.61 11.91
C PRO A 49 27.79 62.79 13.19
N LYS A 50 28.76 62.90 14.11
CA LYS A 50 28.89 62.15 15.36
C LYS A 50 27.99 62.64 16.50
N SER A 51 27.73 61.66 17.36
CA SER A 51 27.73 61.68 18.84
C SER A 51 26.39 61.81 19.58
N ASN A 52 26.06 60.74 20.31
CA ASN A 52 25.31 60.83 21.56
C ASN A 52 25.88 59.83 22.59
N LEU A 53 26.12 60.35 23.80
CA LEU A 53 27.01 59.82 24.85
C LEU A 53 26.48 58.56 25.58
N THR A 54 25.35 57.99 25.14
CA THR A 54 24.69 56.83 25.77
C THR A 54 25.09 55.47 25.17
N GLY A 55 25.73 55.46 23.99
CA GLY A 55 26.19 54.23 23.32
C GLY A 55 27.47 53.62 23.92
N THR A 56 28.33 54.42 24.54
CA THR A 56 29.70 54.02 24.92
C THR A 56 29.72 53.06 26.12
N ILE A 57 28.78 53.18 27.07
CA ILE A 57 28.68 52.31 28.26
C ILE A 57 28.08 50.95 27.87
N LYS A 58 27.07 50.94 26.99
CA LYS A 58 26.43 49.70 26.50
C LYS A 58 27.37 48.89 25.61
N HIS A 59 28.22 49.55 24.82
CA HIS A 59 29.26 48.91 24.01
C HIS A 59 30.36 48.26 24.87
N TRP A 60 30.81 48.93 25.92
CA TRP A 60 31.82 48.37 26.84
C TRP A 60 31.30 47.18 27.64
N PHE A 61 30.05 47.23 28.12
CA PHE A 61 29.45 46.10 28.84
C PHE A 61 29.29 44.86 27.95
N ARG A 62 28.91 45.05 26.69
CA ARG A 62 28.81 43.96 25.71
C ARG A 62 30.16 43.35 25.36
N LYS A 63 31.21 44.17 25.15
CA LYS A 63 32.58 43.69 24.89
C LYS A 63 33.17 42.88 26.04
N VAL A 64 32.86 43.23 27.29
CA VAL A 64 33.31 42.49 28.48
C VAL A 64 32.58 41.15 28.61
N MET A 65 31.27 41.11 28.33
CA MET A 65 30.49 39.86 28.32
C MET A 65 30.92 38.93 27.19
N GLU A 66 31.22 39.46 25.99
CA GLU A 66 31.81 38.69 24.89
C GLU A 66 33.16 38.09 25.31
N LEU A 67 34.04 38.82 26.01
CA LEU A 67 35.35 38.29 26.43
C LEU A 67 35.27 37.18 27.48
N ILE A 68 34.27 37.22 28.36
CA ILE A 68 34.09 36.24 29.46
C ILE A 68 33.36 34.99 28.97
N LEU A 69 32.41 35.11 28.04
CA LEU A 69 31.60 33.98 27.56
C LEU A 69 32.21 33.25 26.35
N PHE A 70 33.08 33.89 25.59
CA PHE A 70 33.73 33.29 24.41
C PHE A 70 34.51 31.99 24.70
N PRO A 71 35.24 31.84 25.83
CA PRO A 71 35.91 30.57 26.15
C PRO A 71 34.94 29.41 26.46
N PHE A 72 33.75 29.72 27.00
CA PHE A 72 32.75 28.70 27.35
C PHE A 72 31.98 28.20 26.12
N PHE A 73 31.70 29.06 25.15
CA PHE A 73 31.12 28.65 23.87
C PHE A 73 32.06 27.77 23.05
N TRP A 74 33.38 28.04 23.11
CA TRP A 74 34.37 27.25 22.39
C TRP A 74 34.54 25.83 22.97
N LEU A 75 34.52 25.70 24.31
CA LEU A 75 34.56 24.40 25.00
C LEU A 75 33.28 23.57 24.79
N GLY A 76 32.11 24.21 24.73
CA GLY A 76 30.85 23.54 24.43
C GLY A 76 30.80 23.01 22.99
N GLY A 77 31.25 23.80 22.02
CA GLY A 77 31.30 23.40 20.62
C GLY A 77 32.26 22.24 20.36
N THR A 78 33.43 22.21 21.00
CA THR A 78 34.37 21.09 20.84
C THR A 78 33.83 19.79 21.45
N LEU A 79 33.09 19.86 22.55
CA LEU A 79 32.49 18.68 23.17
C LEU A 79 31.38 18.06 22.28
N VAL A 80 30.59 18.88 21.61
CA VAL A 80 29.53 18.42 20.68
C VAL A 80 30.14 17.76 19.43
N VAL A 81 31.20 18.35 18.86
CA VAL A 81 31.91 17.76 17.72
C VAL A 81 32.56 16.43 18.10
N LEU A 82 33.12 16.32 19.32
CA LEU A 82 33.68 15.08 19.83
C LEU A 82 32.61 14.00 20.08
N LEU A 83 31.43 14.38 20.62
CA LEU A 83 30.29 13.47 20.79
C LEU A 83 29.77 12.95 19.45
N ASP A 84 29.67 13.83 18.44
CA ASP A 84 29.21 13.44 17.11
C ASP A 84 30.20 12.47 16.43
N PHE A 85 31.50 12.77 16.49
CA PHE A 85 32.53 11.94 15.84
C PHE A 85 32.85 10.64 16.58
N LEU A 86 32.87 10.64 17.92
CA LEU A 86 33.29 9.47 18.70
C LEU A 86 32.13 8.53 19.05
N ILE A 87 30.89 9.02 19.08
CA ILE A 87 29.74 8.24 19.56
C ILE A 87 28.66 8.10 18.48
N MET A 88 28.19 9.21 17.90
CA MET A 88 27.05 9.18 16.99
C MET A 88 27.39 8.53 15.64
N LYS A 89 28.50 8.91 15.01
CA LYS A 89 28.92 8.33 13.71
C LYS A 89 29.24 6.84 13.77
N PRO A 90 29.99 6.32 14.76
CA PRO A 90 30.19 4.88 14.91
C PRO A 90 28.90 4.12 15.19
N ALA A 91 27.98 4.68 16.01
CA ALA A 91 26.69 4.06 16.27
C ALA A 91 25.82 3.96 15.01
N ARG A 92 25.82 5.01 14.17
CA ARG A 92 25.09 5.02 12.90
C ARG A 92 25.65 3.99 11.91
N TRP A 93 26.98 3.90 11.81
CA TRP A 93 27.65 2.88 11.00
C TRP A 93 27.34 1.45 11.47
N ILE A 94 27.37 1.20 12.79
CA ILE A 94 26.99 -0.12 13.35
C ILE A 94 25.52 -0.45 13.04
N TYR A 95 24.62 0.53 13.13
CA TYR A 95 23.20 0.33 12.83
C TYR A 95 22.96 -0.01 11.35
N GLU A 96 23.63 0.70 10.43
CA GLU A 96 23.57 0.43 8.99
C GLU A 96 24.10 -0.96 8.64
N GLU A 97 25.20 -1.39 9.29
CA GLU A 97 25.80 -2.69 9.02
C GLU A 97 25.00 -3.86 9.61
N ILE A 98 24.33 -3.65 10.76
CA ILE A 98 23.38 -4.61 11.32
C ILE A 98 22.15 -4.74 10.41
N ASN A 99 21.60 -3.64 9.88
CA ASN A 99 20.46 -3.70 8.96
C ASN A 99 20.83 -4.37 7.64
N SER A 100 22.02 -4.10 7.11
CA SER A 100 22.57 -4.79 5.93
C SER A 100 22.72 -6.30 6.16
N PHE A 101 23.26 -6.69 7.31
CA PHE A 101 23.39 -8.09 7.71
C PHE A 101 22.02 -8.77 7.87
N CYS A 102 21.05 -8.12 8.53
CA CYS A 102 19.69 -8.62 8.69
C CYS A 102 18.97 -8.79 7.34
N TYR A 103 19.16 -7.85 6.40
CA TYR A 103 18.63 -7.94 5.04
C TYR A 103 19.19 -9.15 4.28
N HIS A 104 20.51 -9.37 4.35
CA HIS A 104 21.15 -10.53 3.73
C HIS A 104 20.79 -11.86 4.40
N LEU A 105 20.59 -11.88 5.72
CA LEU A 105 20.11 -13.04 6.45
C LEU A 105 18.67 -13.41 6.07
N ALA A 106 17.77 -12.42 5.97
CA ALA A 106 16.39 -12.61 5.54
C ALA A 106 16.30 -13.19 4.11
N LYS A 107 17.12 -12.66 3.20
CA LYS A 107 17.23 -13.17 1.81
C LYS A 107 17.81 -14.59 1.75
N GLY A 108 18.74 -14.92 2.65
CA GLY A 108 19.25 -16.28 2.81
C GLY A 108 18.20 -17.28 3.29
N ILE A 109 17.32 -16.86 4.23
CA ILE A 109 16.20 -17.66 4.72
C ILE A 109 15.15 -17.88 3.62
N GLU A 110 14.89 -16.88 2.79
CA GLU A 110 14.00 -16.99 1.62
C GLU A 110 14.53 -18.01 0.59
N HIS A 111 15.84 -18.00 0.31
CA HIS A 111 16.44 -19.00 -0.58
C HIS A 111 16.42 -20.42 0.03
N ALA A 112 16.64 -20.56 1.33
CA ALA A 112 16.59 -21.86 2.02
C ALA A 112 15.17 -22.44 2.06
N THR A 113 14.15 -21.60 2.30
CA THR A 113 12.74 -22.01 2.29
C THR A 113 12.27 -22.41 0.89
N ASN A 114 12.71 -21.69 -0.15
CA ASN A 114 12.46 -22.07 -1.55
C ASN A 114 13.13 -23.39 -1.94
N ALA A 115 14.35 -23.65 -1.46
CA ALA A 115 15.05 -24.92 -1.68
C ALA A 115 14.37 -26.10 -0.96
N LEU A 116 13.89 -25.89 0.27
CA LEU A 116 13.09 -26.87 1.03
C LEU A 116 11.75 -27.16 0.33
N TRP A 117 11.09 -26.15 -0.22
CA TRP A 117 9.88 -26.32 -1.02
C TRP A 117 10.12 -27.09 -2.32
N ALA A 118 11.27 -26.90 -2.96
CA ALA A 118 11.67 -27.69 -4.13
C ALA A 118 11.92 -29.17 -3.76
N LEU A 119 12.62 -29.44 -2.65
CA LEU A 119 12.83 -30.79 -2.13
C LEU A 119 11.50 -31.47 -1.74
N PHE A 120 10.59 -30.72 -1.13
CA PHE A 120 9.25 -31.22 -0.79
C PHE A 120 8.44 -31.60 -2.03
N LYS A 121 8.50 -30.78 -3.09
CA LYS A 121 7.89 -31.10 -4.41
C LYS A 121 8.51 -32.36 -5.03
N ILE A 122 9.82 -32.53 -4.95
CA ILE A 122 10.52 -33.73 -5.43
C ILE A 122 10.08 -34.98 -4.64
N LEU A 123 9.96 -34.87 -3.31
CA LEU A 123 9.49 -35.97 -2.46
C LEU A 123 8.03 -36.36 -2.75
N ILE A 124 7.15 -35.39 -2.97
CA ILE A 124 5.77 -35.65 -3.42
C ILE A 124 5.80 -36.35 -4.78
N PHE A 125 6.63 -35.88 -5.72
CA PHE A 125 6.72 -36.49 -7.04
C PHE A 125 7.24 -37.94 -6.98
N LEU A 126 8.23 -38.21 -6.12
CA LEU A 126 8.72 -39.56 -5.86
C LEU A 126 7.69 -40.45 -5.16
N ALA A 127 6.91 -39.90 -4.23
CA ALA A 127 5.83 -40.62 -3.55
C ALA A 127 4.68 -40.97 -4.52
N VAL A 128 4.32 -40.05 -5.42
CA VAL A 128 3.36 -40.29 -6.49
C VAL A 128 3.92 -41.31 -7.49
N ALA A 129 5.19 -41.20 -7.89
CA ALA A 129 5.82 -42.17 -8.78
C ALA A 129 5.90 -43.56 -8.13
N TYR A 130 6.20 -43.64 -6.84
CA TYR A 130 6.19 -44.89 -6.07
C TYR A 130 4.77 -45.46 -5.91
N GLY A 131 3.76 -44.60 -5.70
CA GLY A 131 2.35 -44.96 -5.69
C GLY A 131 1.87 -45.51 -7.03
N VAL A 132 2.31 -44.90 -8.14
CA VAL A 132 2.04 -45.38 -9.50
C VAL A 132 2.79 -46.67 -9.78
N LEU A 133 4.05 -46.82 -9.35
CA LEU A 133 4.80 -48.07 -9.48
C LEU A 133 4.18 -49.21 -8.67
N THR A 134 3.75 -48.95 -7.44
CA THR A 134 3.06 -49.94 -6.59
C THR A 134 1.65 -50.25 -7.10
N TYR A 135 0.94 -49.28 -7.66
CA TYR A 135 -0.34 -49.49 -8.35
C TYR A 135 -0.16 -50.32 -9.64
N LEU A 136 0.88 -50.06 -10.43
CA LEU A 136 1.23 -50.89 -11.59
C LEU A 136 1.67 -52.30 -11.19
N TYR A 137 2.29 -52.46 -10.02
CA TYR A 137 2.66 -53.76 -9.44
C TYR A 137 1.48 -54.54 -8.84
N SER A 138 0.45 -53.83 -8.34
CA SER A 138 -0.73 -54.43 -7.70
C SER A 138 -1.95 -54.57 -8.63
N SER A 139 -1.96 -53.84 -9.76
CA SER A 139 -2.92 -54.03 -10.84
C SER A 139 -2.58 -55.30 -11.62
N ASP A 140 -3.58 -56.13 -11.94
CA ASP A 140 -3.51 -57.41 -12.66
C ASP A 140 -3.00 -57.33 -14.13
N ILE A 141 -2.06 -56.43 -14.43
CA ILE A 141 -1.50 -56.22 -15.77
C ILE A 141 -0.21 -57.05 -15.98
N LEU A 142 0.57 -57.29 -14.93
CA LEU A 142 1.80 -58.12 -15.01
C LEU A 142 1.56 -59.64 -15.18
N PRO A 143 0.47 -60.25 -14.66
CA PRO A 143 0.18 -61.67 -14.94
C PRO A 143 -0.27 -61.91 -16.38
N LYS A 144 -0.83 -60.91 -17.07
CA LYS A 144 -1.37 -61.06 -18.43
C LYS A 144 -0.33 -60.91 -19.55
N LEU A 145 0.87 -60.43 -19.23
CA LEU A 145 2.01 -60.38 -20.16
C LEU A 145 2.97 -61.58 -19.98
N ALA A 146 2.90 -62.30 -18.85
CA ALA A 146 3.69 -63.50 -18.60
C ALA A 146 3.15 -64.75 -19.33
N ASP A 147 1.87 -64.77 -19.72
CA ASP A 147 1.27 -65.87 -20.49
C ASP A 147 1.68 -65.88 -21.99
N SER A 148 2.38 -64.84 -22.47
CA SER A 148 2.80 -64.74 -23.88
C SER A 148 4.24 -65.17 -24.15
N VAL A 149 5.07 -65.42 -23.12
CA VAL A 149 6.47 -65.84 -23.30
C VAL A 149 6.88 -66.83 -22.20
N GLY A 150 6.32 -68.03 -22.24
CA GLY A 150 6.55 -69.06 -21.21
C GLY A 150 6.45 -70.48 -21.73
N GLY A 151 6.85 -70.74 -22.98
CA GLY A 151 6.96 -72.09 -23.52
C GLY A 151 8.40 -72.38 -23.87
N PHE A 152 9.20 -72.85 -22.92
CA PHE A 152 10.37 -73.73 -23.14
C PHE A 152 10.98 -74.03 -21.76
N TRP A 153 11.40 -75.29 -21.54
CA TRP A 153 11.88 -75.92 -20.29
C TRP A 153 10.84 -76.70 -19.47
N THR A 154 10.25 -77.73 -20.08
CA THR A 154 9.87 -78.95 -19.33
C THR A 154 11.07 -79.90 -19.31
N SER A 155 11.75 -80.01 -18.18
CA SER A 155 12.67 -81.11 -17.89
C SER A 155 12.76 -81.37 -16.38
N PHE A 156 12.26 -82.54 -15.98
CA PHE A 156 12.59 -83.29 -14.77
C PHE A 156 12.49 -82.58 -13.40
N TYR A 157 11.27 -82.36 -12.92
CA TYR A 157 11.00 -82.40 -11.48
C TYR A 157 9.90 -83.43 -11.20
N SER A 158 10.24 -84.45 -10.42
CA SER A 158 9.28 -85.40 -9.86
C SER A 158 8.59 -84.73 -8.67
N TYR A 159 7.45 -84.08 -8.91
CA TYR A 159 6.63 -83.49 -7.85
C TYR A 159 6.20 -84.56 -6.85
N LYS A 160 6.28 -84.26 -5.55
CA LYS A 160 5.91 -85.22 -4.51
C LYS A 160 4.41 -85.16 -4.21
N ASN A 161 3.79 -86.34 -4.15
CA ASN A 161 2.44 -86.49 -3.62
C ASN A 161 2.44 -86.29 -2.10
N CYS A 162 1.33 -85.80 -1.56
CA CYS A 162 1.15 -85.63 -0.12
C CYS A 162 0.55 -86.89 0.47
N ASN A 163 1.26 -87.54 1.40
CA ASN A 163 0.78 -88.73 2.09
C ASN A 163 0.21 -88.34 3.44
N ILE A 164 -1.06 -88.66 3.67
CA ILE A 164 -1.73 -88.46 4.96
C ILE A 164 -2.01 -89.83 5.57
N ARG A 165 -1.59 -90.00 6.83
CA ARG A 165 -2.01 -91.13 7.66
C ARG A 165 -3.25 -90.75 8.43
N ILE A 166 -4.33 -91.49 8.23
CA ILE A 166 -5.57 -91.32 9.00
C ILE A 166 -5.80 -92.59 9.81
N ASN A 167 -5.99 -92.44 11.11
CA ASN A 167 -6.40 -93.54 11.98
C ASN A 167 -7.92 -93.61 11.97
N GLU A 168 -8.49 -94.70 11.47
CA GLU A 168 -9.92 -94.96 11.64
C GLU A 168 -10.19 -95.55 13.04
N LEU A 169 -11.39 -95.28 13.57
CA LEU A 169 -11.83 -95.69 14.93
C LEU A 169 -11.81 -97.21 15.17
N ASN A 170 -11.64 -98.02 14.11
CA ASN A 170 -11.56 -99.48 14.17
C ASN A 170 -10.12 -100.04 14.12
N GLY A 171 -9.09 -99.18 14.13
CA GLY A 171 -7.69 -99.61 14.23
C GLY A 171 -6.99 -99.96 12.92
N ASP A 172 -7.67 -99.80 11.76
CA ASP A 172 -7.02 -99.88 10.46
C ASP A 172 -6.42 -98.51 10.07
N ILE A 173 -5.17 -98.52 9.61
CA ILE A 173 -4.45 -97.34 9.12
C ILE A 173 -4.62 -97.29 7.60
N GLN A 174 -5.24 -96.21 7.10
CA GLN A 174 -5.32 -95.95 5.67
C GLN A 174 -4.32 -94.85 5.29
N ASP A 175 -3.37 -95.19 4.42
CA ASP A 175 -2.48 -94.21 3.78
C ASP A 175 -3.23 -93.59 2.58
N ILE A 176 -3.65 -92.32 2.71
CA ILE A 176 -4.27 -91.59 1.60
C ILE A 176 -3.19 -90.79 0.87
N ILE A 177 -2.98 -91.12 -0.40
CA ILE A 177 -2.08 -90.40 -1.31
C ILE A 177 -2.90 -89.33 -2.04
N ILE A 178 -2.54 -88.07 -1.86
CA ILE A 178 -3.12 -86.94 -2.61
C ILE A 178 -2.09 -86.53 -3.66
N ASN A 179 -2.49 -86.51 -4.93
CA ASN A 179 -1.55 -86.14 -5.98
C ASN A 179 -1.18 -84.66 -5.89
N HIS A 180 0.01 -84.33 -6.38
CA HIS A 180 0.40 -82.95 -6.58
C HIS A 180 -0.67 -82.20 -7.38
N ASN A 181 -1.07 -81.01 -6.91
CA ASN A 181 -2.15 -80.17 -7.43
C ASN A 181 -3.58 -80.69 -7.21
N GLU A 182 -3.79 -81.67 -6.33
CA GLU A 182 -5.13 -82.10 -5.91
C GLU A 182 -5.50 -81.60 -4.52
N CYS A 183 -6.82 -81.54 -4.29
CA CYS A 183 -7.41 -81.19 -3.01
C CYS A 183 -7.60 -82.41 -2.12
N SER A 184 -7.30 -82.27 -0.83
CA SER A 184 -7.62 -83.27 0.18
C SER A 184 -9.14 -83.39 0.36
N THR A 185 -9.60 -84.58 0.73
CA THR A 185 -10.97 -84.82 1.21
C THR A 185 -11.28 -84.00 2.47
N ASN A 186 -10.27 -83.74 3.30
CA ASN A 186 -10.35 -82.78 4.40
C ASN A 186 -10.08 -81.37 3.86
N LYS A 187 -11.14 -80.65 3.53
CA LYS A 187 -11.08 -79.25 3.10
C LYS A 187 -10.57 -78.36 4.26
N PRO A 188 -9.77 -77.30 4.01
CA PRO A 188 -9.39 -76.71 2.71
C PRO A 188 -7.96 -77.06 2.25
N TRP A 189 -7.46 -78.26 2.54
CA TRP A 189 -6.06 -78.58 2.29
C TRP A 189 -5.80 -78.94 0.82
N TYR A 190 -4.76 -78.33 0.24
CA TYR A 190 -4.28 -78.53 -1.12
C TYR A 190 -2.86 -79.08 -1.10
N CYS A 191 -2.58 -80.11 -1.90
CA CYS A 191 -1.24 -80.67 -1.99
C CYS A 191 -0.38 -79.85 -2.95
N ASN A 192 0.60 -79.12 -2.39
CA ASN A 192 1.62 -78.44 -3.16
C ASN A 192 3.00 -79.01 -2.81
N ASP A 193 3.53 -79.79 -3.74
CA ASP A 193 4.85 -80.43 -3.69
C ASP A 193 5.19 -81.09 -2.33
N GLY A 194 4.43 -82.12 -1.96
CA GLY A 194 4.60 -82.89 -0.73
C GLY A 194 4.08 -82.23 0.55
N ASN A 195 3.66 -80.96 0.50
CA ASN A 195 3.12 -80.24 1.65
C ASN A 195 1.62 -79.92 1.47
N LEU A 196 0.85 -80.10 2.54
CA LEU A 196 -0.53 -79.64 2.60
C LEU A 196 -0.55 -78.17 3.01
N ILE A 197 -1.03 -77.31 2.10
CA ILE A 197 -1.25 -75.90 2.34
C ILE A 197 -2.74 -75.62 2.35
N LYS A 198 -3.21 -74.69 3.19
CA LYS A 198 -4.61 -74.23 3.11
C LYS A 198 -4.79 -73.46 1.79
N LYS A 199 -5.66 -73.95 0.90
CA LYS A 199 -6.18 -73.19 -0.25
C LYS A 199 -7.71 -73.27 -0.32
N PRO A 200 -8.40 -72.53 0.56
CA PRO A 200 -9.88 -72.50 0.60
C PRO A 200 -10.55 -72.11 -0.72
N ASN A 201 -9.93 -71.21 -1.49
CA ASN A 201 -10.43 -70.81 -2.82
C ASN A 201 -10.40 -71.95 -3.86
N VAL A 202 -9.49 -72.91 -3.70
CA VAL A 202 -9.28 -74.00 -4.68
C VAL A 202 -10.02 -75.26 -4.23
N CYS A 203 -9.92 -75.61 -2.94
CA CYS A 203 -10.47 -76.85 -2.39
C CYS A 203 -11.82 -76.69 -1.72
N GLY A 204 -12.31 -75.46 -1.60
CA GLY A 204 -13.49 -75.13 -0.81
C GLY A 204 -13.23 -75.35 0.69
N CYS A 205 -14.29 -75.20 1.48
CA CYS A 205 -14.27 -75.38 2.93
C CYS A 205 -15.18 -76.55 3.35
N GLY A 206 -14.92 -77.12 4.54
CA GLY A 206 -15.74 -78.17 5.13
C GLY A 206 -17.15 -77.68 5.47
N GLY A 207 -18.06 -78.61 5.80
CA GLY A 207 -19.46 -78.30 6.08
C GLY A 207 -19.63 -77.21 7.14
N GLY A 208 -20.40 -76.16 6.81
CA GLY A 208 -20.63 -75.00 7.67
C GLY A 208 -19.62 -73.85 7.51
N TYR A 209 -18.63 -73.96 6.63
CA TYR A 209 -17.62 -72.92 6.39
C TYR A 209 -17.61 -72.48 4.92
N ARG A 210 -17.27 -71.21 4.67
CA ARG A 210 -17.03 -70.63 3.34
C ARG A 210 -15.62 -70.07 3.24
N SER A 211 -15.12 -69.87 2.03
CA SER A 211 -13.80 -69.27 1.81
C SER A 211 -13.87 -67.74 1.80
N ASN A 212 -12.95 -67.08 2.51
CA ASN A 212 -12.69 -65.64 2.38
C ASN A 212 -11.33 -65.37 1.69
N GLY A 213 -10.99 -66.14 0.65
CA GLY A 213 -9.70 -66.00 -0.03
C GLY A 213 -8.59 -66.83 0.60
N THR A 214 -8.25 -66.55 1.85
CA THR A 214 -7.07 -67.09 2.54
C THR A 214 -7.37 -68.12 3.62
N ASP A 215 -8.56 -68.06 4.25
CA ASP A 215 -8.99 -69.02 5.28
C ASP A 215 -10.46 -69.46 5.09
N CYS A 216 -10.84 -70.50 5.83
CA CYS A 216 -12.22 -70.95 5.95
C CYS A 216 -12.89 -70.29 7.16
N ILE A 217 -13.89 -69.46 6.89
CA ILE A 217 -14.67 -68.75 7.91
C ILE A 217 -16.08 -69.34 8.01
N TRP A 218 -16.72 -69.19 9.17
CA TRP A 218 -18.05 -69.72 9.42
C TRP A 218 -19.07 -69.17 8.42
N ASN A 219 -19.90 -70.04 7.84
CA ASN A 219 -20.94 -69.69 6.87
C ASN A 219 -22.24 -69.28 7.60
N ILE A 220 -22.14 -68.27 8.47
CA ILE A 220 -23.28 -67.56 9.06
C ILE A 220 -23.46 -66.24 8.32
N THR A 221 -24.69 -65.97 7.91
CA THR A 221 -25.12 -64.67 7.43
C THR A 221 -26.00 -64.00 8.48
N CYS A 222 -25.78 -62.72 8.67
CA CYS A 222 -26.71 -61.85 9.38
C CYS A 222 -28.03 -61.67 8.60
N THR A 223 -29.00 -61.03 9.24
CA THR A 223 -30.36 -60.82 8.71
C THR A 223 -30.41 -60.06 7.38
N ASP A 224 -29.39 -59.26 7.08
CA ASP A 224 -29.24 -58.48 5.85
C ASP A 224 -28.40 -59.18 4.76
N GLY A 225 -28.00 -60.43 4.99
CA GLY A 225 -27.14 -61.20 4.10
C GLY A 225 -25.64 -60.92 4.25
N THR A 226 -25.24 -60.05 5.17
CA THR A 226 -23.81 -59.80 5.47
C THR A 226 -23.20 -61.01 6.13
N PHE A 227 -22.00 -61.41 5.72
CA PHE A 227 -21.34 -62.55 6.31
C PHE A 227 -20.68 -62.20 7.64
N SER A 228 -20.68 -63.18 8.55
CA SER A 228 -19.96 -63.08 9.82
C SER A 228 -18.51 -62.64 9.60
N GLY A 229 -18.07 -61.61 10.34
CA GLY A 229 -16.74 -61.06 10.19
C GLY A 229 -16.65 -59.84 9.25
N GLU A 230 -17.73 -59.53 8.53
CA GLU A 230 -17.80 -58.44 7.55
C GLU A 230 -18.72 -57.31 7.99
N CYS A 231 -18.52 -56.15 7.34
CA CYS A 231 -19.34 -54.97 7.52
C CYS A 231 -20.55 -55.00 6.57
N SER A 232 -21.70 -54.63 7.11
CA SER A 232 -22.93 -54.48 6.35
C SER A 232 -22.82 -53.33 5.34
N LYS A 233 -23.58 -53.45 4.25
CA LYS A 233 -23.84 -52.32 3.36
C LYS A 233 -24.59 -51.19 4.07
N ASN A 234 -25.41 -51.54 5.06
CA ASN A 234 -26.08 -50.59 5.95
C ASN A 234 -25.13 -50.28 7.10
N LYS A 235 -24.32 -49.23 6.94
CA LYS A 235 -23.44 -48.76 8.01
C LYS A 235 -24.26 -48.24 9.20
N PRO A 236 -23.78 -48.36 10.45
CA PRO A 236 -22.46 -48.87 10.87
C PRO A 236 -22.43 -50.36 11.25
N TYR A 237 -23.35 -51.19 10.76
CA TYR A 237 -23.52 -52.53 11.32
C TYR A 237 -22.39 -53.49 10.92
N TYR A 238 -21.84 -54.19 11.92
CA TYR A 238 -20.91 -55.29 11.79
C TYR A 238 -21.60 -56.62 12.11
N CYS A 239 -21.38 -57.63 11.28
CA CYS A 239 -21.93 -58.96 11.52
C CYS A 239 -21.02 -59.77 12.45
N ASN A 240 -21.49 -60.04 13.67
CA ASN A 240 -20.74 -60.82 14.65
C ASN A 240 -20.78 -62.34 14.34
N ASN A 241 -19.95 -63.11 15.04
CA ASN A 241 -19.86 -64.57 14.88
C ASN A 241 -21.13 -65.33 15.30
N GLY A 242 -22.09 -64.66 15.93
CA GLY A 242 -23.41 -65.21 16.28
C GLY A 242 -24.50 -64.91 15.25
N GLY A 243 -24.18 -64.25 14.13
CA GLY A 243 -25.16 -63.89 13.10
C GLY A 243 -26.03 -62.68 13.45
N GLN A 244 -25.57 -61.84 14.38
CA GLN A 244 -26.25 -60.61 14.76
C GLN A 244 -25.51 -59.39 14.20
N LEU A 245 -26.27 -58.43 13.70
CA LEU A 245 -25.78 -57.10 13.32
C LEU A 245 -25.70 -56.23 14.57
N LEU A 246 -24.49 -55.76 14.87
CA LEU A 246 -24.23 -54.82 15.97
C LEU A 246 -23.62 -53.54 15.40
N PRO A 247 -24.03 -52.34 15.87
CA PRO A 247 -23.35 -51.10 15.50
C PRO A 247 -21.86 -51.19 15.83
N ASN A 248 -21.00 -50.93 14.84
CA ASN A 248 -19.56 -50.82 15.02
C ASN A 248 -18.97 -49.88 13.97
N SER A 249 -19.19 -48.57 14.18
CA SER A 249 -18.70 -47.52 13.28
C SER A 249 -17.17 -47.38 13.29
N GLU A 250 -16.48 -47.79 14.38
CA GLU A 250 -15.00 -47.91 14.41
C GLU A 250 -14.47 -48.83 13.32
N ARG A 251 -15.14 -49.96 13.09
CA ARG A 251 -14.70 -50.97 12.11
C ARG A 251 -15.32 -50.77 10.73
N CYS A 252 -16.58 -50.35 10.67
CA CYS A 252 -17.35 -50.30 9.42
C CYS A 252 -17.51 -48.90 8.84
N GLY A 253 -17.11 -47.87 9.60
CA GLY A 253 -17.29 -46.47 9.26
C GLY A 253 -18.76 -46.05 9.23
N CYS A 254 -19.00 -44.82 8.81
CA CYS A 254 -20.32 -44.24 8.62
C CYS A 254 -20.64 -43.94 7.14
N SER A 255 -21.91 -43.67 6.86
CA SER A 255 -22.36 -43.13 5.57
C SER A 255 -21.98 -41.65 5.44
N ASN A 256 -21.98 -41.09 4.21
CA ASN A 256 -21.45 -39.74 3.92
C ASN A 256 -22.04 -38.60 4.78
N ASP A 257 -23.28 -38.71 5.24
CA ASP A 257 -23.95 -37.69 6.06
C ASP A 257 -23.84 -37.95 7.58
N TYR A 258 -23.00 -38.89 7.98
CA TYR A 258 -22.88 -39.33 9.35
C TYR A 258 -21.41 -39.40 9.76
N MET A 259 -21.12 -38.95 10.97
CA MET A 259 -19.80 -39.06 11.59
C MET A 259 -19.82 -40.15 12.66
N GLN A 260 -18.64 -40.71 12.91
CA GLN A 260 -18.44 -41.72 13.93
C GLN A 260 -18.64 -41.12 15.33
N ASP A 261 -19.43 -41.80 16.15
CA ASP A 261 -19.67 -41.49 17.56
C ASP A 261 -19.68 -42.81 18.34
N ASP A 262 -18.56 -43.11 19.00
CA ASP A 262 -18.25 -44.42 19.58
C ASP A 262 -18.45 -45.56 18.56
N ASN A 263 -19.42 -46.45 18.81
CA ASN A 263 -19.76 -47.58 17.94
C ASN A 263 -20.96 -47.30 17.02
N ASP A 264 -21.51 -46.09 17.04
CA ASP A 264 -22.66 -45.69 16.22
C ASP A 264 -22.31 -44.52 15.29
N CYS A 265 -23.29 -44.11 14.48
CA CYS A 265 -23.20 -43.01 13.53
C CYS A 265 -24.16 -41.88 13.91
N LYS A 266 -23.63 -40.69 14.18
CA LYS A 266 -24.44 -39.47 14.37
C LYS A 266 -24.53 -38.66 13.09
N LYS A 267 -25.71 -38.14 12.77
CA LYS A 267 -25.93 -37.31 11.58
C LYS A 267 -25.13 -36.02 11.70
N ILE A 268 -24.31 -35.72 10.68
CA ILE A 268 -23.54 -34.48 10.58
C ILE A 268 -24.52 -33.32 10.52
N GLN A 269 -24.38 -32.39 11.45
CA GLN A 269 -25.21 -31.20 11.50
C GLN A 269 -24.65 -30.16 10.53
N ARG A 270 -25.54 -29.53 9.76
CA ARG A 270 -25.20 -28.60 8.68
C ARG A 270 -26.11 -27.39 8.73
N CYS A 271 -25.59 -26.24 8.32
CA CYS A 271 -26.40 -25.05 8.06
C CYS A 271 -27.23 -25.21 6.78
N GLU A 272 -28.07 -24.22 6.49
CA GLU A 272 -28.96 -24.21 5.33
C GLU A 272 -28.22 -24.36 3.99
N ASP A 273 -27.00 -23.83 3.90
CA ASP A 273 -26.11 -23.91 2.75
C ASP A 273 -25.34 -25.24 2.63
N GLY A 274 -25.53 -26.16 3.58
CA GLY A 274 -24.83 -27.45 3.64
C GLY A 274 -23.47 -27.42 4.34
N THR A 275 -23.02 -26.26 4.82
CA THR A 275 -21.76 -26.11 5.58
C THR A 275 -21.87 -26.86 6.91
N ILE A 276 -20.83 -27.61 7.29
CA ILE A 276 -20.81 -28.40 8.53
C ILE A 276 -20.71 -27.45 9.74
N TYR A 277 -21.36 -27.82 10.85
CA TYR A 277 -21.24 -27.06 12.09
C TYR A 277 -19.78 -26.91 12.52
N GLY A 278 -19.40 -25.68 12.82
CA GLY A 278 -18.02 -25.35 13.20
C GLY A 278 -17.10 -25.04 12.02
N GLU A 279 -17.59 -25.07 10.78
CA GLU A 279 -16.82 -24.78 9.58
C GLU A 279 -17.24 -23.47 8.92
N CYS A 280 -16.32 -22.92 8.12
CA CYS A 280 -16.54 -21.76 7.27
C CYS A 280 -17.16 -22.15 5.95
N THR A 281 -18.06 -21.31 5.45
CA THR A 281 -18.64 -21.51 4.12
C THR A 281 -17.63 -21.10 3.03
N LEU A 282 -17.93 -21.47 1.78
CA LEU A 282 -17.18 -20.96 0.63
C LEU A 282 -17.43 -19.45 0.39
N GLU A 283 -18.61 -18.96 0.80
CA GLU A 283 -18.97 -17.55 0.78
C GLU A 283 -18.50 -16.88 2.07
N LYS A 284 -17.30 -16.31 2.02
CA LYS A 284 -16.75 -15.55 3.15
C LYS A 284 -17.60 -14.30 3.43
N PRO A 285 -17.79 -13.91 4.71
CA PRO A 285 -17.13 -14.41 5.92
C PRO A 285 -17.99 -15.38 6.76
N PHE A 286 -18.92 -16.11 6.14
CA PHE A 286 -19.91 -16.87 6.92
C PHE A 286 -19.33 -18.12 7.59
N TYR A 287 -19.79 -18.36 8.81
CA TYR A 287 -19.45 -19.50 9.67
C TYR A 287 -20.73 -20.19 10.13
N CYS A 288 -20.74 -21.53 10.12
CA CYS A 288 -21.90 -22.30 10.53
C CYS A 288 -21.91 -22.56 12.04
N LEU A 289 -22.72 -21.80 12.78
CA LEU A 289 -22.90 -21.98 14.22
C LEU A 289 -24.30 -22.50 14.54
N SER A 290 -24.38 -23.76 14.98
CA SER A 290 -25.62 -24.37 15.48
C SER A 290 -26.81 -24.28 14.49
N GLY A 291 -26.53 -24.34 13.18
CA GLY A 291 -27.54 -24.34 12.13
C GLY A 291 -27.83 -22.96 11.53
N THR A 292 -27.19 -21.91 12.04
CA THR A 292 -27.28 -20.55 11.51
C THR A 292 -25.95 -20.11 10.95
N LEU A 293 -25.96 -19.47 9.78
CA LEU A 293 -24.81 -18.79 9.23
C LEU A 293 -24.65 -17.42 9.91
N ILE A 294 -23.47 -17.19 10.48
CA ILE A 294 -23.10 -15.92 11.12
C ILE A 294 -21.84 -15.36 10.46
N GLU A 295 -21.69 -14.04 10.41
CA GLU A 295 -20.42 -13.43 10.00
C GLU A 295 -19.35 -13.71 11.05
N LYS A 296 -18.23 -14.29 10.64
CA LYS A 296 -17.08 -14.60 11.50
C LYS A 296 -15.76 -14.44 10.74
N ALA A 297 -15.52 -13.23 10.25
CA ALA A 297 -14.37 -12.89 9.43
C ALA A 297 -13.02 -13.21 10.11
N SER A 298 -12.97 -13.21 11.44
CA SER A 298 -11.77 -13.56 12.23
C SER A 298 -11.29 -14.99 11.98
N GLU A 299 -12.21 -15.90 11.67
CA GLU A 299 -11.92 -17.33 11.44
C GLU A 299 -12.01 -17.69 9.95
N CYS A 300 -13.01 -17.16 9.24
CA CYS A 300 -13.26 -17.49 7.84
C CYS A 300 -12.53 -16.59 6.83
N GLY A 301 -11.95 -15.49 7.31
CA GLY A 301 -11.36 -14.45 6.48
C GLY A 301 -12.39 -13.68 5.66
N CYS A 302 -11.91 -12.83 4.77
CA CYS A 302 -12.74 -12.00 3.88
C CYS A 302 -12.54 -12.35 2.40
N PRO A 303 -13.51 -11.96 1.54
CA PRO A 303 -13.32 -11.90 0.09
C PRO A 303 -12.11 -11.03 -0.30
N SER A 304 -11.58 -11.21 -1.52
CA SER A 304 -10.32 -10.58 -1.98
C SER A 304 -10.28 -9.06 -1.92
N ASP A 305 -11.44 -8.39 -2.00
CA ASP A 305 -11.53 -6.92 -2.02
C ASP A 305 -11.90 -6.31 -0.66
N LEU A 306 -12.10 -7.16 0.37
CA LEU A 306 -12.47 -6.74 1.71
C LEU A 306 -11.39 -7.15 2.70
N ILE A 307 -11.25 -6.36 3.76
CA ILE A 307 -10.38 -6.67 4.88
C ILE A 307 -11.20 -7.04 6.11
N ASN A 308 -10.56 -7.76 7.01
CA ASN A 308 -11.17 -8.12 8.29
C ASN A 308 -11.27 -6.87 9.19
N SER A 309 -12.46 -6.60 9.70
CA SER A 309 -12.71 -5.66 10.79
C SER A 309 -13.55 -6.32 11.89
N GLY A 310 -12.87 -7.08 12.76
CA GLY A 310 -13.49 -7.85 13.83
C GLY A 310 -14.14 -9.13 13.28
N GLU A 311 -15.45 -9.24 13.40
CA GLU A 311 -16.20 -10.39 12.84
C GLU A 311 -16.77 -10.13 11.45
N ARG A 312 -16.62 -8.90 10.93
CA ARG A 312 -17.18 -8.48 9.64
C ARG A 312 -16.09 -8.16 8.63
N CYS A 313 -16.47 -8.11 7.37
CA CYS A 313 -15.62 -7.66 6.28
C CYS A 313 -15.99 -6.24 5.88
N ILE A 314 -15.00 -5.36 5.75
CA ILE A 314 -15.17 -3.98 5.28
C ILE A 314 -14.30 -3.74 4.05
N SER A 315 -14.63 -2.72 3.25
CA SER A 315 -13.82 -2.32 2.09
C SER A 315 -12.39 -2.03 2.53
N LYS A 316 -11.41 -2.51 1.74
CA LYS A 316 -9.99 -2.17 1.94
C LYS A 316 -9.71 -0.67 1.82
N PHE A 317 -10.62 0.11 1.24
CA PHE A 317 -10.51 1.55 1.10
C PHE A 317 -11.18 2.31 2.27
N GLU A 318 -12.21 1.74 2.89
CA GLU A 318 -13.08 2.47 3.83
C GLU A 318 -12.79 2.15 5.31
N TYR A 319 -11.60 1.67 5.64
CA TYR A 319 -11.20 1.50 7.04
C TYR A 319 -10.49 2.74 7.59
N GLY A 320 -10.56 2.88 8.92
CA GLY A 320 -9.95 4.01 9.63
C GLY A 320 -10.54 5.36 9.22
N PRO A 321 -11.85 5.60 9.36
CA PRO A 321 -12.43 6.90 9.07
C PRO A 321 -11.89 7.98 10.02
N ILE A 322 -11.48 9.11 9.45
CA ILE A 322 -11.00 10.31 10.12
C ILE A 322 -11.85 11.47 9.63
N ASN A 323 -12.48 12.18 10.56
CA ASN A 323 -13.17 13.42 10.24
C ASN A 323 -12.16 14.57 10.18
N ARG A 324 -12.01 15.18 9.00
CA ARG A 324 -11.20 16.39 8.79
C ARG A 324 -12.12 17.57 8.56
N THR A 325 -11.88 18.64 9.31
CA THR A 325 -12.60 19.90 9.15
C THR A 325 -11.63 20.98 8.72
N PHE A 326 -11.92 21.61 7.59
CA PHE A 326 -11.11 22.65 6.97
C PHE A 326 -11.81 24.00 7.09
N THR A 327 -11.04 25.04 7.41
CA THR A 327 -11.50 26.43 7.54
C THR A 327 -10.63 27.31 6.66
N TRP A 328 -11.22 28.06 5.74
CA TRP A 328 -10.48 28.95 4.83
C TRP A 328 -11.24 30.25 4.56
N GLY A 329 -10.51 31.34 4.40
CA GLY A 329 -11.04 32.67 4.05
C GLY A 329 -11.83 33.40 5.14
N ALA A 330 -12.24 34.64 4.82
CA ALA A 330 -13.03 35.53 5.68
C ALA A 330 -14.55 35.49 5.38
N ASN A 331 -14.97 34.76 4.33
CA ASN A 331 -16.37 34.60 3.95
C ASN A 331 -16.86 33.23 4.44
N PRO A 332 -17.72 33.16 5.47
CA PRO A 332 -18.05 31.92 6.16
C PRO A 332 -19.14 31.19 5.41
N THR A 333 -18.78 30.50 4.35
CA THR A 333 -19.44 29.22 4.08
C THR A 333 -18.82 28.23 5.07
N SER A 334 -19.65 27.53 5.83
CA SER A 334 -19.29 26.67 6.95
C SER A 334 -17.96 25.90 6.79
N PRO A 335 -17.28 25.54 7.89
CA PRO A 335 -16.14 24.63 7.80
C PRO A 335 -16.48 23.39 6.96
N LEU A 336 -15.62 23.03 6.01
CA LEU A 336 -15.79 21.83 5.20
C LEU A 336 -15.37 20.63 6.05
N SER A 337 -16.34 19.83 6.47
CA SER A 337 -16.08 18.56 7.14
C SER A 337 -16.19 17.42 6.12
N ILE A 338 -15.11 16.67 5.94
CA ILE A 338 -15.06 15.48 5.09
C ILE A 338 -14.57 14.28 5.91
N ILE A 339 -15.11 13.10 5.63
CA ILE A 339 -14.61 11.84 6.16
C ILE A 339 -13.59 11.31 5.18
N LEU A 340 -12.35 11.17 5.64
CA LEU A 340 -11.27 10.52 4.89
C LEU A 340 -10.95 9.18 5.55
N TYR A 341 -10.52 8.22 4.76
CA TYR A 341 -10.21 6.87 5.21
C TYR A 341 -8.72 6.57 5.13
N THR A 342 -8.20 5.91 6.15
CA THR A 342 -6.84 5.36 6.17
C THR A 342 -6.61 4.38 5.03
N GLY A 343 -7.63 3.57 4.65
CA GLY A 343 -7.47 2.60 3.57
C GLY A 343 -7.15 3.20 2.20
N ILE A 344 -7.75 4.35 1.86
CA ILE A 344 -7.40 5.07 0.63
C ILE A 344 -6.01 5.73 0.76
N TYR A 345 -5.65 6.22 1.95
CA TYR A 345 -4.30 6.77 2.19
C TYR A 345 -3.22 5.69 2.00
N ASP A 346 -3.42 4.50 2.59
CA ASP A 346 -2.49 3.38 2.47
C ASP A 346 -2.39 2.88 1.02
N TYR A 347 -3.52 2.87 0.29
CA TYR A 347 -3.50 2.59 -1.16
C TYR A 347 -2.58 3.55 -1.92
N TYR A 348 -2.67 4.86 -1.68
CA TYR A 348 -1.85 5.88 -2.35
C TYR A 348 -0.40 5.90 -1.88
N ALA A 349 -0.13 5.51 -0.63
CA ALA A 349 1.21 5.33 -0.11
C ALA A 349 1.96 4.19 -0.83
N GLU A 350 1.23 3.19 -1.34
CA GLU A 350 1.77 2.08 -2.13
C GLU A 350 1.82 2.36 -3.64
N GLN A 351 1.20 3.44 -4.13
CA GLN A 351 1.19 3.75 -5.55
C GLN A 351 2.55 4.30 -6.05
N PRO A 352 2.91 4.09 -7.33
CA PRO A 352 4.19 4.53 -7.87
C PRO A 352 4.38 6.04 -7.83
N LYS A 353 5.44 6.47 -7.15
CA LYS A 353 5.89 7.88 -7.11
C LYS A 353 6.96 8.21 -8.15
N SER A 354 7.21 7.25 -9.05
CA SER A 354 8.23 7.28 -10.08
C SER A 354 7.67 6.85 -11.43
N TYR A 355 8.20 7.45 -12.49
CA TYR A 355 7.82 7.13 -13.86
C TYR A 355 8.61 5.92 -14.36
N SER A 356 7.93 4.80 -14.59
CA SER A 356 8.56 3.58 -15.09
C SER A 356 8.55 3.51 -16.62
N TYR A 357 9.68 3.17 -17.25
CA TYR A 357 9.79 3.13 -18.71
C TYR A 357 10.74 2.04 -19.23
N TYR A 358 10.60 1.71 -20.52
CA TYR A 358 11.46 0.79 -21.24
C TYR A 358 12.17 1.49 -22.41
N GLY A 359 13.47 1.22 -22.57
CA GLY A 359 14.24 1.76 -23.70
C GLY A 359 14.74 3.18 -23.49
N GLN A 360 14.38 4.08 -24.41
CA GLN A 360 14.67 5.52 -24.34
C GLN A 360 13.54 6.23 -23.59
N LEU A 361 13.89 7.20 -22.74
CA LEU A 361 12.93 8.03 -22.02
C LEU A 361 12.14 8.87 -23.04
N ALA A 362 10.82 8.83 -22.95
CA ALA A 362 9.96 9.62 -23.83
C ALA A 362 10.23 11.11 -23.63
N SER A 363 10.18 11.92 -24.68
CA SER A 363 10.45 13.36 -24.56
C SER A 363 9.41 14.10 -23.72
N ASN A 364 8.20 13.55 -23.58
CA ASN A 364 7.08 14.06 -22.81
C ASN A 364 6.91 13.35 -21.45
N TRP A 365 7.92 12.62 -20.98
CA TRP A 365 7.83 11.79 -19.77
C TRP A 365 7.40 12.56 -18.52
N GLU A 366 7.70 13.86 -18.43
CA GLU A 366 7.36 14.72 -17.29
C GLU A 366 5.87 15.01 -17.25
N THR A 367 5.29 15.32 -18.41
CA THR A 367 3.85 15.44 -18.56
C THR A 367 3.15 14.15 -18.15
N GLU A 368 3.69 13.00 -18.57
CA GLU A 368 3.13 11.70 -18.17
C GLU A 368 3.31 11.44 -16.67
N TYR A 369 4.47 11.77 -16.11
CA TYR A 369 4.79 11.63 -14.69
C TYR A 369 3.81 12.41 -13.81
N TRP A 370 3.60 13.70 -14.07
CA TRP A 370 2.68 14.50 -13.26
C TRP A 370 1.22 14.08 -13.45
N ASN A 371 0.84 13.66 -14.66
CA ASN A 371 -0.50 13.14 -14.93
C ASN A 371 -0.83 11.86 -14.17
N MET A 372 0.18 11.06 -13.78
CA MET A 372 -0.02 9.90 -12.88
C MET A 372 -0.61 10.30 -11.54
N PHE A 373 -0.35 11.50 -11.02
CA PHE A 373 -0.90 11.95 -9.73
C PHE A 373 -2.33 12.50 -9.86
N ILE A 374 -2.63 13.14 -10.99
CA ILE A 374 -3.87 13.90 -11.20
C ILE A 374 -4.99 13.01 -11.76
N SER A 375 -4.65 11.91 -12.44
CA SER A 375 -5.63 11.10 -13.18
C SER A 375 -5.98 9.76 -12.50
N GLU A 376 -5.70 9.62 -11.20
CA GLU A 376 -6.02 8.42 -10.43
C GLU A 376 -7.49 8.40 -10.00
N PRO A 377 -8.29 7.37 -10.34
CA PRO A 377 -9.74 7.41 -10.17
C PRO A 377 -10.23 7.24 -8.72
N ILE A 378 -9.42 6.67 -7.82
CA ILE A 378 -9.88 6.36 -6.45
C ILE A 378 -10.12 7.65 -5.61
N GLN A 379 -9.39 8.74 -5.90
CA GLN A 379 -9.56 10.02 -5.22
C GLN A 379 -10.72 10.86 -5.80
N ASP A 380 -11.26 10.50 -6.97
CA ASP A 380 -12.26 11.30 -7.68
C ASP A 380 -13.49 11.57 -6.82
N GLU A 381 -14.01 10.56 -6.09
CA GLU A 381 -15.17 10.75 -5.22
C GLU A 381 -14.92 11.81 -4.13
N THR A 382 -13.70 11.82 -3.57
CA THR A 382 -13.32 12.83 -2.57
C THR A 382 -13.22 14.21 -3.21
N LEU A 383 -12.57 14.33 -4.37
CA LEU A 383 -12.43 15.60 -5.09
C LEU A 383 -13.79 16.17 -5.52
N ILE A 384 -14.66 15.32 -6.08
CA ILE A 384 -16.04 15.64 -6.45
C ILE A 384 -16.79 16.19 -5.25
N SER A 385 -16.70 15.52 -4.09
CA SER A 385 -17.42 15.97 -2.88
C SER A 385 -17.00 17.39 -2.41
N ILE A 386 -15.72 17.73 -2.56
CA ILE A 386 -15.19 19.06 -2.23
C ILE A 386 -15.69 20.10 -3.24
N VAL A 387 -15.63 19.77 -4.54
CA VAL A 387 -16.11 20.64 -5.62
C VAL A 387 -17.62 20.88 -5.50
N ASP A 388 -18.41 19.84 -5.23
CA ASP A 388 -19.85 19.92 -5.04
C ASP A 388 -20.22 20.74 -3.81
N TYR A 389 -19.44 20.62 -2.73
CA TYR A 389 -19.59 21.48 -1.57
C TYR A 389 -19.42 22.96 -1.96
N VAL A 390 -18.35 23.30 -2.69
CA VAL A 390 -18.10 24.67 -3.13
C VAL A 390 -19.18 25.17 -4.08
N LYS A 391 -19.59 24.37 -5.08
CA LYS A 391 -20.70 24.70 -6.00
C LYS A 391 -22.03 24.95 -5.28
N SER A 392 -22.29 24.21 -4.19
CA SER A 392 -23.53 24.34 -3.41
C SER A 392 -23.56 25.58 -2.54
N ASN A 393 -22.40 26.15 -2.20
CA ASN A 393 -22.28 27.26 -1.25
C ASN A 393 -21.83 28.58 -1.91
N ILE A 394 -21.24 28.54 -3.10
CA ILE A 394 -20.73 29.71 -3.84
C ILE A 394 -21.35 29.66 -5.23
N GLY A 395 -22.13 30.68 -5.58
CA GLY A 395 -22.91 30.69 -6.83
C GLY A 395 -22.10 31.05 -8.07
N ASP A 396 -21.11 31.94 -7.94
CA ASP A 396 -20.27 32.38 -9.06
C ASP A 396 -19.14 31.37 -9.32
N GLU A 397 -18.98 30.98 -10.58
CA GLU A 397 -18.04 29.92 -10.96
C GLU A 397 -16.56 30.30 -10.78
N ASP A 398 -16.20 31.56 -10.99
CA ASP A 398 -14.82 32.03 -10.82
C ASP A 398 -14.50 32.23 -9.33
N GLU A 399 -15.47 32.65 -8.52
CA GLU A 399 -15.37 32.64 -7.07
C GLU A 399 -15.29 31.21 -6.50
N GLN A 400 -15.95 30.22 -7.11
CA GLN A 400 -15.76 28.80 -6.77
C GLN A 400 -14.29 28.38 -6.99
N ALA A 401 -13.66 28.81 -8.10
CA ALA A 401 -12.25 28.53 -8.36
C ALA A 401 -11.32 29.18 -7.33
N ARG A 402 -11.53 30.46 -7.02
CA ARG A 402 -10.77 31.18 -5.97
C ARG A 402 -10.97 30.56 -4.60
N ALA A 403 -12.16 30.05 -4.30
CA ALA A 403 -12.44 29.36 -3.05
C ALA A 403 -11.68 28.02 -2.93
N LEU A 404 -11.61 27.22 -4.01
CA LEU A 404 -10.81 25.99 -4.03
C LEU A 404 -9.31 26.28 -3.89
N LEU A 405 -8.80 27.30 -4.58
CA LEU A 405 -7.41 27.73 -4.46
C LEU A 405 -7.09 28.20 -3.03
N SER A 406 -7.98 29.02 -2.44
CA SER A 406 -7.85 29.49 -1.06
C SER A 406 -7.94 28.35 -0.04
N PHE A 407 -8.79 27.36 -0.29
CA PHE A 407 -8.89 26.14 0.50
C PHE A 407 -7.55 25.40 0.54
N VAL A 408 -6.91 25.17 -0.62
CA VAL A 408 -5.59 24.55 -0.69
C VAL A 408 -4.51 25.40 -0.01
N ALA A 409 -4.50 26.71 -0.27
CA ALA A 409 -3.53 27.65 0.30
C ALA A 409 -3.65 27.83 1.82
N SER A 410 -4.83 27.54 2.39
CA SER A 410 -5.04 27.55 3.83
C SER A 410 -4.40 26.35 4.55
N MET A 411 -4.07 25.27 3.83
CA MET A 411 -3.49 24.07 4.44
C MET A 411 -2.07 24.35 4.94
N PRO A 412 -1.72 23.93 6.17
CA PRO A 412 -0.38 24.11 6.72
C PRO A 412 0.74 23.68 5.77
N TYR A 413 1.80 24.48 5.66
CA TYR A 413 2.98 24.12 4.90
C TYR A 413 3.79 23.02 5.64
N ASP A 414 4.23 21.99 4.92
CA ASP A 414 4.99 20.89 5.53
C ASP A 414 6.50 21.18 5.50
N TYR A 415 6.99 21.93 6.48
CA TYR A 415 8.41 22.25 6.63
C TYR A 415 9.30 21.04 6.92
N THR A 416 8.76 20.00 7.54
CA THR A 416 9.50 18.76 7.77
C THR A 416 9.76 18.09 6.44
N LYS A 417 8.70 17.93 5.64
CA LYS A 417 8.81 17.42 4.28
C LYS A 417 9.71 18.32 3.47
N MET A 418 9.57 19.66 3.49
CA MET A 418 10.43 20.62 2.77
C MET A 418 11.94 20.37 2.98
N ASN A 419 12.37 19.94 4.17
CA ASN A 419 13.79 19.72 4.46
C ASN A 419 14.31 18.31 4.12
N ASP A 420 13.45 17.36 3.77
CA ASP A 420 13.81 15.97 3.45
C ASP A 420 14.02 15.74 1.95
N LEU A 421 15.24 15.86 1.42
CA LEU A 421 15.50 15.72 -0.03
C LEU A 421 15.08 14.38 -0.66
N THR A 422 14.73 13.37 0.16
CA THR A 422 14.21 12.08 -0.31
C THR A 422 12.69 12.04 -0.42
N ALA A 423 11.99 13.06 0.08
CA ALA A 423 10.55 13.13 0.05
C ALA A 423 10.00 13.26 -1.37
N GLN A 424 9.10 12.36 -1.73
CA GLN A 424 8.41 12.32 -3.02
C GLN A 424 7.08 13.08 -2.99
N ALA A 425 6.47 13.31 -4.15
CA ALA A 425 5.16 13.96 -4.27
C ALA A 425 4.04 13.15 -3.60
N ASN A 426 3.13 13.85 -2.92
CA ASN A 426 1.88 13.28 -2.45
C ASN A 426 0.85 13.25 -3.60
N TYR A 427 0.03 12.22 -3.66
CA TYR A 427 -1.23 12.25 -4.40
C TYR A 427 -2.17 13.28 -3.74
N PRO A 428 -3.08 13.92 -4.50
CA PRO A 428 -4.07 14.85 -3.96
C PRO A 428 -4.79 14.34 -2.69
N TYR A 429 -5.17 13.05 -2.67
CA TYR A 429 -5.80 12.44 -1.50
C TYR A 429 -4.89 12.42 -0.25
N GLU A 430 -3.60 12.13 -0.40
CA GLU A 430 -2.65 12.13 0.72
C GLU A 430 -2.49 13.53 1.31
N THR A 431 -2.43 14.56 0.47
CA THR A 431 -2.38 15.97 0.90
C THR A 431 -3.61 16.33 1.73
N LEU A 432 -4.81 15.92 1.30
CA LEU A 432 -6.06 16.09 2.06
C LEU A 432 -6.02 15.33 3.40
N PHE A 433 -5.60 14.07 3.38
CA PHE A 433 -5.56 13.20 4.55
C PHE A 433 -4.62 13.73 5.64
N LEU A 434 -3.43 14.18 5.23
CA LEU A 434 -2.41 14.74 6.10
C LEU A 434 -2.76 16.17 6.55
N ASN A 435 -3.63 16.88 5.81
CA ASN A 435 -3.94 18.30 6.00
C ASN A 435 -2.67 19.18 6.02
N ARG A 436 -1.72 18.88 5.13
CA ARG A 436 -0.48 19.64 4.91
C ARG A 436 0.24 19.12 3.66
N GLY A 437 1.19 19.91 3.17
CA GLY A 437 2.03 19.55 2.02
C GLY A 437 3.03 20.66 1.68
N VAL A 438 3.99 20.37 0.80
CA VAL A 438 4.88 21.38 0.20
C VAL A 438 4.27 21.99 -1.07
N CYS A 439 4.98 22.90 -1.75
CA CYS A 439 4.52 23.57 -2.97
C CYS A 439 4.02 22.60 -4.05
N MET A 440 4.76 21.52 -4.31
CA MET A 440 4.38 20.45 -5.22
C MET A 440 3.08 19.73 -4.82
N ASP A 441 2.98 19.27 -3.56
CA ASP A 441 1.81 18.52 -3.06
C ASP A 441 0.52 19.36 -3.15
N LYS A 442 0.64 20.65 -2.80
CA LYS A 442 -0.45 21.60 -2.83
C LYS A 442 -0.83 21.96 -4.26
N SER A 443 0.14 22.17 -5.16
CA SER A 443 -0.12 22.46 -6.56
C SER A 443 -0.80 21.30 -7.29
N LEU A 444 -0.42 20.06 -6.97
CA LEU A 444 -1.11 18.87 -7.49
C LEU A 444 -2.57 18.82 -7.02
N LEU A 445 -2.84 19.08 -5.74
CA LEU A 445 -4.20 19.13 -5.21
C LEU A 445 -5.02 20.27 -5.82
N GLY A 446 -4.47 21.48 -5.91
CA GLY A 446 -5.13 22.64 -6.52
C GLY A 446 -5.47 22.40 -7.98
N THR A 447 -4.55 21.80 -8.73
CA THR A 447 -4.76 21.44 -10.14
C THR A 447 -5.86 20.38 -10.29
N ALA A 448 -5.86 19.34 -9.45
CA ALA A 448 -6.88 18.30 -9.48
C ALA A 448 -8.29 18.85 -9.16
N LEU A 449 -8.41 19.72 -8.15
CA LEU A 449 -9.68 20.36 -7.79
C LEU A 449 -10.20 21.31 -8.87
N LEU A 450 -9.34 22.12 -9.48
CA LEU A 450 -9.75 23.03 -10.56
C LEU A 450 -10.09 22.28 -11.85
N LYS A 451 -9.37 21.19 -12.16
CA LYS A 451 -9.73 20.25 -13.25
C LYS A 451 -11.13 19.69 -13.03
N GLU A 452 -11.43 19.22 -11.81
CA GLU A 452 -12.75 18.69 -11.44
C GLU A 452 -13.84 19.77 -11.47
N LEU A 453 -13.51 21.01 -11.12
CA LEU A 453 -14.41 22.16 -11.29
C LEU A 453 -14.67 22.51 -12.78
N GLY A 454 -13.82 22.03 -13.69
CA GLY A 454 -13.95 22.18 -15.14
C GLY A 454 -13.08 23.27 -15.77
N TYR A 455 -12.17 23.90 -15.01
CA TYR A 455 -11.28 24.93 -15.53
C TYR A 455 -10.15 24.35 -16.37
N GLY A 456 -9.68 25.17 -17.31
CA GLY A 456 -8.41 24.92 -17.97
C GLY A 456 -7.30 25.12 -16.96
N VAL A 457 -6.43 24.12 -16.80
CA VAL A 457 -5.37 24.14 -15.80
C VAL A 457 -4.08 23.54 -16.31
N ALA A 458 -2.99 24.02 -15.74
CA ALA A 458 -1.63 23.55 -15.98
C ALA A 458 -0.84 23.51 -14.66
N LEU A 459 0.28 22.80 -14.65
CA LEU A 459 1.32 22.96 -13.63
C LEU A 459 2.44 23.85 -14.16
N PHE A 460 2.98 24.70 -13.29
CA PHE A 460 4.17 25.50 -13.55
C PHE A 460 5.31 24.93 -12.71
N GLU A 461 6.22 24.19 -13.34
CA GLU A 461 7.36 23.56 -12.68
C GLU A 461 8.63 24.40 -12.87
N TYR A 462 9.16 24.94 -11.78
CA TYR A 462 10.41 25.70 -11.74
C TYR A 462 11.54 24.79 -11.23
N GLU A 463 12.22 24.14 -12.17
CA GLU A 463 13.21 23.10 -11.87
C GLU A 463 14.48 23.61 -11.16
N GLU A 464 14.84 24.87 -11.38
CA GLU A 464 16.03 25.48 -10.79
C GLU A 464 15.79 25.81 -9.32
N GLU A 465 14.59 26.29 -9.00
CA GLU A 465 14.19 26.69 -7.66
C GLU A 465 13.51 25.59 -6.82
N ASP A 466 13.37 24.37 -7.36
CA ASP A 466 12.60 23.26 -6.75
C ASP A 466 11.20 23.71 -6.30
N HIS A 467 10.53 24.49 -7.16
CA HIS A 467 9.23 25.10 -6.87
C HIS A 467 8.17 24.69 -7.89
N MET A 468 6.93 24.62 -7.43
CA MET A 468 5.79 24.29 -8.28
C MET A 468 4.60 25.16 -7.91
N ALA A 469 3.90 25.64 -8.94
CA ALA A 469 2.69 26.44 -8.82
C ALA A 469 1.57 25.91 -9.73
N VAL A 470 0.37 26.42 -9.51
CA VAL A 470 -0.80 26.12 -10.34
C VAL A 470 -0.90 27.16 -11.46
N GLY A 471 -1.22 26.71 -12.67
CA GLY A 471 -1.65 27.54 -13.77
C GLY A 471 -3.16 27.41 -13.97
N ILE A 472 -3.88 28.54 -14.02
CA ILE A 472 -5.32 28.57 -14.35
C ILE A 472 -5.51 29.33 -15.66
N LYS A 473 -6.30 28.79 -16.58
CA LYS A 473 -6.51 29.38 -17.90
C LYS A 473 -7.19 30.73 -17.75
N CYS A 474 -6.68 31.75 -18.42
CA CYS A 474 -7.15 33.13 -18.28
C CYS A 474 -7.00 33.90 -19.60
N PRO A 475 -7.58 35.12 -19.73
CA PRO A 475 -7.40 35.92 -20.94
C PRO A 475 -5.92 36.18 -21.23
N ALA A 476 -5.55 36.08 -22.51
CA ALA A 476 -4.15 36.08 -22.96
C ALA A 476 -3.34 37.30 -22.49
N GLN A 477 -3.96 38.46 -22.25
CA GLN A 477 -3.24 39.65 -21.75
C GLN A 477 -2.75 39.54 -20.30
N TYR A 478 -3.20 38.52 -19.55
CA TYR A 478 -2.79 38.26 -18.17
C TYR A 478 -2.04 36.94 -18.01
N ALA A 479 -1.99 36.12 -19.06
CA ALA A 479 -1.28 34.86 -19.05
C ALA A 479 0.24 35.09 -19.02
N LEU A 480 0.96 34.24 -18.30
CA LEU A 480 2.40 34.38 -18.14
C LEU A 480 3.17 33.49 -19.13
N TYR A 481 4.41 33.91 -19.43
CA TYR A 481 5.37 33.15 -20.24
C TYR A 481 4.92 32.81 -21.67
N GLY A 482 4.01 33.61 -22.23
CA GLY A 482 3.43 33.34 -23.56
C GLY A 482 2.57 32.08 -23.60
N SER A 483 2.05 31.66 -22.45
CA SER A 483 1.09 30.57 -22.30
C SER A 483 -0.36 31.08 -22.35
N ASP A 484 -1.31 30.19 -22.09
CA ASP A 484 -2.74 30.51 -21.90
C ASP A 484 -3.14 30.57 -20.42
N TYR A 485 -2.16 30.52 -19.50
CA TYR A 485 -2.39 30.33 -18.07
C TYR A 485 -1.83 31.47 -17.23
N CYS A 486 -2.62 31.91 -16.24
CA CYS A 486 -2.22 32.79 -15.17
C CYS A 486 -1.57 31.98 -14.04
N PHE A 487 -0.51 32.53 -13.44
CA PHE A 487 0.18 31.92 -12.32
C PHE A 487 -0.64 32.01 -11.03
N VAL A 488 -0.65 30.95 -10.24
CA VAL A 488 -1.33 30.88 -8.95
C VAL A 488 -0.43 30.21 -7.92
N GLU A 489 -0.02 30.98 -6.92
CA GLU A 489 0.68 30.44 -5.75
C GLU A 489 -0.32 29.88 -4.74
N VAL A 490 -0.17 28.61 -4.37
CA VAL A 490 -1.05 27.91 -3.42
C VAL A 490 -0.31 27.37 -2.19
N SER A 491 0.98 27.63 -2.05
CA SER A 491 1.78 27.25 -0.88
C SER A 491 1.50 28.14 0.33
N ARG A 492 1.03 29.37 0.10
CA ARG A 492 0.66 30.36 1.10
C ARG A 492 -0.62 31.08 0.71
N GLY A 493 -1.43 31.44 1.71
CA GLY A 493 -2.54 32.39 1.54
C GLY A 493 -2.15 33.82 1.97
N PRO A 494 -2.92 34.84 1.57
CA PRO A 494 -4.00 34.82 0.57
C PRO A 494 -3.51 34.49 -0.85
N VAL A 495 -4.42 33.96 -1.67
CA VAL A 495 -4.14 33.64 -3.07
C VAL A 495 -4.39 34.87 -3.93
N HIS A 496 -3.38 35.24 -4.74
CA HIS A 496 -3.45 36.34 -5.70
C HIS A 496 -3.10 35.82 -7.09
N ILE A 497 -4.08 35.74 -7.97
CA ILE A 497 -3.87 35.22 -9.33
C ILE A 497 -3.04 36.22 -10.14
N THR A 498 -2.09 35.72 -10.93
CA THR A 498 -1.13 36.49 -11.75
C THR A 498 -0.04 37.21 -10.96
N LYS A 499 -0.11 37.26 -9.61
CA LYS A 499 1.00 37.78 -8.79
C LYS A 499 2.03 36.69 -8.53
N ILE A 500 3.25 36.90 -9.00
CA ILE A 500 4.43 36.16 -8.54
C ILE A 500 4.93 36.84 -7.25
N PRO A 501 4.95 36.14 -6.10
CA PRO A 501 5.60 36.63 -4.88
C PRO A 501 7.05 37.05 -5.08
N ASP A 502 7.46 38.13 -4.41
CA ASP A 502 8.87 38.56 -4.40
C ASP A 502 9.77 37.55 -3.65
N GLU A 503 9.19 36.83 -2.68
CA GLU A 503 9.86 35.78 -1.88
C GLU A 503 8.82 34.72 -1.46
N TYR A 504 9.25 33.45 -1.42
CA TYR A 504 8.44 32.30 -0.99
C TYR A 504 8.96 31.69 0.32
N TYR A 505 8.25 30.71 0.87
CA TYR A 505 8.73 29.98 2.05
C TYR A 505 10.14 29.41 1.82
N GLY A 506 11.02 29.61 2.79
CA GLY A 506 12.42 29.19 2.68
C GLY A 506 13.33 30.15 1.92
N GLY A 507 12.84 31.34 1.54
CA GLY A 507 13.64 32.38 0.87
C GLY A 507 13.82 32.17 -0.63
N ILE A 508 12.98 31.32 -1.25
CA ILE A 508 13.01 31.09 -2.70
C ILE A 508 12.58 32.38 -3.42
N ILE A 509 13.22 32.68 -4.54
CA ILE A 509 12.86 33.74 -5.48
C ILE A 509 12.89 33.11 -6.87
N LEU A 510 11.81 33.25 -7.65
CA LEU A 510 11.75 32.66 -8.99
C LEU A 510 12.46 33.54 -10.01
N HIS A 511 13.43 32.96 -10.72
CA HIS A 511 14.19 33.61 -11.78
C HIS A 511 14.13 32.85 -13.10
N SER A 512 13.97 31.53 -13.04
CA SER A 512 13.85 30.65 -14.21
C SER A 512 12.49 30.76 -14.91
N LYS A 513 12.42 30.24 -16.14
CA LYS A 513 11.13 30.03 -16.84
C LYS A 513 10.61 28.64 -16.49
N PRO A 514 9.32 28.49 -16.13
CA PRO A 514 8.80 27.19 -15.76
C PRO A 514 8.59 26.30 -16.99
N LEU A 515 8.68 24.98 -16.77
CA LEU A 515 8.04 24.01 -17.64
C LEU A 515 6.53 24.09 -17.39
N ILE A 516 5.77 24.45 -18.43
CA ILE A 516 4.30 24.54 -18.36
C ILE A 516 3.73 23.22 -18.85
N ILE A 517 2.97 22.55 -17.99
CA ILE A 517 2.39 21.23 -18.24
C ILE A 517 0.88 21.36 -18.27
N PRO A 518 0.25 21.49 -19.45
CA PRO A 518 -1.21 21.51 -19.55
C PRO A 518 -1.81 20.20 -19.04
N VAL A 519 -2.82 20.32 -18.17
CA VAL A 519 -3.52 19.19 -17.56
C VAL A 519 -4.97 19.10 -18.07
N SER A 520 -5.61 20.25 -18.26
CA SER A 520 -6.96 20.35 -18.82
C SER A 520 -7.07 21.63 -19.66
N ASP A 521 -7.80 21.56 -20.77
CA ASP A 521 -8.05 22.74 -21.61
C ASP A 521 -9.19 23.61 -21.05
N GLY A 522 -10.23 22.96 -20.50
CA GLY A 522 -11.36 23.52 -19.73
C GLY A 522 -11.85 24.93 -20.06
N LYS A 523 -12.53 25.56 -19.10
CA LYS A 523 -12.96 26.96 -19.19
C LYS A 523 -11.90 27.95 -18.70
N THR A 524 -12.02 29.18 -19.16
CA THR A 524 -11.18 30.32 -18.78
C THR A 524 -11.76 31.01 -17.53
N LEU A 525 -10.90 31.49 -16.64
CA LEU A 525 -11.27 32.41 -15.55
C LEU A 525 -11.44 33.82 -16.14
N GLU A 526 -12.67 34.28 -16.28
CA GLU A 526 -13.01 35.52 -17.00
C GLU A 526 -12.94 36.77 -16.12
N SER A 527 -13.10 36.64 -14.80
CA SER A 527 -13.18 37.75 -13.83
C SER A 527 -11.83 38.19 -13.25
N ILE A 528 -10.73 37.98 -13.98
CA ILE A 528 -9.36 38.22 -13.51
C ILE A 528 -9.07 39.69 -13.18
N GLU A 529 -9.82 40.63 -13.74
CA GLU A 529 -9.65 42.07 -13.48
C GLU A 529 -9.76 42.41 -11.98
N LYS A 530 -10.53 41.62 -11.22
CA LYS A 530 -10.64 41.76 -9.77
C LYS A 530 -9.28 41.56 -9.09
N ASP A 531 -8.58 40.47 -9.39
CA ASP A 531 -7.25 40.18 -8.84
C ASP A 531 -6.25 41.25 -9.27
N ILE A 532 -6.33 41.69 -10.52
CA ILE A 532 -5.46 42.74 -11.06
C ILE A 532 -5.67 44.09 -10.34
N ASP A 533 -6.91 44.46 -10.03
CA ASP A 533 -7.18 45.69 -9.30
C ASP A 533 -6.71 45.62 -7.84
N GLU A 534 -6.83 44.46 -7.18
CA GLU A 534 -6.25 44.20 -5.86
C GLU A 534 -4.71 44.33 -5.89
N ILE A 535 -4.05 43.76 -6.92
CA ILE A 535 -2.60 43.88 -7.12
C ILE A 535 -2.18 45.33 -7.37
N LYS A 536 -2.89 46.09 -8.21
CA LYS A 536 -2.59 47.52 -8.41
C LYS A 536 -2.74 48.32 -7.12
N GLN A 537 -3.73 47.98 -6.29
CA GLN A 537 -3.94 48.64 -5.02
C GLN A 537 -2.78 48.33 -4.04
N TYR A 538 -2.32 47.08 -4.01
CA TYR A 538 -1.13 46.68 -3.29
C TYR A 538 0.12 47.45 -3.75
N ASP A 539 0.39 47.50 -5.06
CA ASP A 539 1.54 48.20 -5.62
C ASP A 539 1.51 49.70 -5.27
N TYR A 540 0.32 50.30 -5.28
CA TYR A 540 0.12 51.68 -4.80
C TYR A 540 0.49 51.84 -3.32
N TRP A 541 0.07 50.91 -2.45
CA TRP A 541 0.45 50.96 -1.03
C TRP A 541 1.96 50.87 -0.85
N VAL A 542 2.63 49.97 -1.56
CA VAL A 542 4.09 49.81 -1.51
C VAL A 542 4.78 51.11 -1.91
N LEU A 543 4.45 51.67 -3.07
CA LEU A 543 5.02 52.93 -3.54
C LEU A 543 4.78 54.08 -2.54
N ARG A 544 3.58 54.15 -1.97
CA ARG A 544 3.24 55.17 -0.99
C ARG A 544 4.02 55.01 0.32
N THR A 545 4.28 53.77 0.76
CA THR A 545 5.12 53.56 1.96
C THR A 545 6.55 54.02 1.75
N ASP A 546 7.12 53.85 0.55
CA ASP A 546 8.46 54.33 0.24
C ASP A 546 8.52 55.86 0.18
N GLU A 547 7.52 56.51 -0.42
CA GLU A 547 7.39 57.97 -0.40
C GLU A 547 7.30 58.51 1.05
N LEU A 548 6.56 57.84 1.91
CA LEU A 548 6.44 58.22 3.33
C LEU A 548 7.76 58.07 4.07
N LYS A 549 8.55 57.02 3.80
CA LYS A 549 9.91 56.86 4.38
C LYS A 549 10.81 58.04 4.03
N GLU A 550 10.79 58.47 2.76
CA GLU A 550 11.57 59.63 2.32
C GLU A 550 11.11 60.92 3.01
N LYS A 551 9.80 61.15 3.11
CA LYS A 551 9.25 62.32 3.83
C LYS A 551 9.58 62.33 5.31
N MET A 552 9.54 61.18 5.97
CA MET A 552 9.94 61.04 7.37
C MET A 552 11.42 61.35 7.59
N ALA A 553 12.29 60.98 6.64
CA ALA A 553 13.72 61.27 6.71
C ALA A 553 14.05 62.76 6.50
N GLN A 554 13.19 63.49 5.78
CA GLN A 554 13.43 64.89 5.39
C GLN A 554 12.73 65.92 6.29
N THR A 555 11.73 65.52 7.07
CA THR A 555 10.96 66.45 7.90
C THR A 555 11.60 66.70 9.26
N TYR A 556 11.62 67.96 9.69
CA TYR A 556 11.95 68.37 11.06
C TYR A 556 10.72 68.80 11.88
N ASP A 557 9.52 68.80 11.24
CA ASP A 557 8.26 69.07 11.92
C ASP A 557 7.72 67.78 12.56
N THR A 558 7.73 67.75 13.89
CA THR A 558 7.23 66.63 14.70
C THR A 558 5.77 66.28 14.40
N TYR A 559 4.92 67.26 14.08
CA TYR A 559 3.51 67.00 13.75
C TYR A 559 3.39 66.30 12.39
N ALA A 560 4.08 66.80 11.38
CA ALA A 560 4.13 66.17 10.06
C ALA A 560 4.73 64.75 10.14
N TYR A 561 5.82 64.58 10.90
CA TYR A 561 6.44 63.27 11.15
C TYR A 561 5.43 62.26 11.73
N ASN A 562 4.71 62.63 12.80
CA ASN A 562 3.75 61.75 13.44
C ASN A 562 2.60 61.36 12.51
N ASN A 563 2.13 62.27 11.66
CA ASN A 563 1.10 61.97 10.65
C ASN A 563 1.62 60.99 9.59
N TYR A 564 2.85 61.16 9.12
CA TYR A 564 3.47 60.23 8.16
C TYR A 564 3.66 58.83 8.77
N VAL A 565 4.11 58.74 10.03
CA VAL A 565 4.22 57.46 10.75
C VAL A 565 2.87 56.77 10.87
N TYR A 566 1.79 57.51 11.18
CA TYR A 566 0.45 56.94 11.28
C TYR A 566 -0.03 56.35 9.94
N GLU A 567 0.10 57.12 8.86
CA GLU A 567 -0.25 56.66 7.51
C GLU A 567 0.60 55.46 7.09
N TYR A 568 1.92 55.52 7.35
CA TYR A 568 2.87 54.44 7.06
C TYR A 568 2.46 53.15 7.75
N ASN A 569 2.22 53.18 9.07
CA ASN A 569 1.82 52.00 9.83
C ASN A 569 0.48 51.44 9.36
N SER A 570 -0.48 52.30 8.97
CA SER A 570 -1.74 51.86 8.40
C SER A 570 -1.57 51.13 7.06
N LEU A 571 -0.69 51.63 6.19
CA LEU A 571 -0.39 50.99 4.90
C LEU A 571 0.40 49.69 5.07
N ILE A 572 1.35 49.64 6.01
CA ILE A 572 2.07 48.40 6.36
C ILE A 572 1.09 47.33 6.85
N GLY A 573 0.09 47.69 7.66
CA GLY A 573 -0.97 46.75 8.06
C GLY A 573 -1.70 46.14 6.87
N LYS A 574 -2.08 46.96 5.87
CA LYS A 574 -2.74 46.49 4.64
C LYS A 574 -1.83 45.63 3.75
N ILE A 575 -0.56 46.00 3.65
CA ILE A 575 0.46 45.21 2.91
C ILE A 575 0.66 43.85 3.58
N ASN A 576 0.73 43.80 4.91
CA ASN A 576 0.87 42.56 5.66
C ASN A 576 -0.37 41.68 5.50
N GLU A 577 -1.57 42.26 5.56
CA GLU A 577 -2.84 41.55 5.31
C GLU A 577 -2.87 40.96 3.90
N PHE A 578 -2.53 41.75 2.88
CA PHE A 578 -2.43 41.29 1.49
C PHE A 578 -1.43 40.13 1.35
N ASN A 579 -0.29 40.20 2.03
CA ASN A 579 0.73 39.16 1.99
C ASN A 579 0.43 37.95 2.90
N GLY A 580 -0.59 38.00 3.74
CA GLY A 580 -0.89 36.94 4.71
C GLY A 580 0.07 36.85 5.88
N ILE A 581 0.76 37.95 6.21
CA ILE A 581 1.68 38.04 7.35
C ILE A 581 0.84 38.43 8.58
N SER A 582 0.59 37.47 9.49
CA SER A 582 -0.04 37.76 10.78
C SER A 582 0.97 38.37 11.77
N GLU A 583 0.51 39.24 12.67
CA GLU A 583 1.33 39.93 13.68
C GLU A 583 1.99 39.00 14.73
N GLU A 584 1.79 37.68 14.66
CA GLU A 584 2.30 36.73 15.66
C GLU A 584 3.75 36.24 15.40
N GLY A 585 4.46 36.84 14.44
CA GLY A 585 5.74 36.31 13.94
C GLY A 585 6.91 37.28 13.81
N SER A 586 6.99 38.38 14.58
CA SER A 586 8.17 39.27 14.62
C SER A 586 8.78 39.42 16.01
#